data_AF-A0A929H1Q2-F1
#
_entry.id   AF-A0A929H1Q2-F1
#
_cell.length_a   1.000
_cell.length_b   1.000
_cell.length_c   1.000
_cell.angle_alpha   90.00
_cell.angle_beta   90.00
_cell.angle_gamma   90.00
#
_symmetry.space_group_name_H-M   'P 1'
#
loop_
_entity.id
_entity.type
_entity.pdbx_description
1 polymer ?
#
loop_
_entity_poly.entity_id
_entity_poly.type
_entity_poly.pdbx_seq_one_letter_code
_entity_poly.pdbx_strand_id
1 'polypeptide(L)'
;NDGFYNVLNRDLSVKDYNKNFSSEVVPVSSYMLYLYLATRNDKYLDQAERIMNIALDKMQCPETNWIIEPFDKDWNCITKNSGLNTEINIGHNQEVVWMFYRLYLLTGKKEYLDSTKAITEKIYKWGVGENGAWYSSTGRKDPSLHADFSYWWIQVYGNMFDVFNYKLTGDEEYLDNFKKGADFWNKYFIDKKYGETYRGVFLDGEIKDDIKAASDKTSYHAMEYNLLISLYLDLWVNEKPVELYYCIQSPEKNERFYPSPIEDLSVKIEKVTINGENWTDFNKDEAYINLPELGKIEMKVVLK
;
A
#
# COMPACT_ATOMS: atom_id res chain seq x y z
N ASN A 1 -26.96 -6.22 -0.11
CA ASN A 1 -25.79 -6.29 -1.00
C ASN A 1 -24.64 -5.64 -0.26
N ASP A 2 -23.70 -6.44 0.25
CA ASP A 2 -22.51 -5.91 0.95
C ASP A 2 -21.66 -5.01 0.03
N GLY A 3 -20.73 -4.27 0.61
CA GLY A 3 -19.83 -3.34 -0.09
C GLY A 3 -20.41 -1.93 -0.32
N PHE A 4 -19.62 -1.07 -0.93
CA PHE A 4 -19.94 0.32 -1.24
C PHE A 4 -20.58 0.47 -2.64
N TYR A 5 -21.13 1.65 -2.91
CA TYR A 5 -21.50 2.05 -4.28
C TYR A 5 -20.33 2.80 -4.91
N ASN A 6 -20.13 2.63 -6.21
CA ASN A 6 -18.98 3.19 -6.92
C ASN A 6 -18.92 4.72 -6.86
N VAL A 7 -20.06 5.41 -7.03
CA VAL A 7 -20.08 6.88 -7.05
C VAL A 7 -21.32 7.44 -6.36
N LEU A 8 -21.10 8.47 -5.53
CA LEU A 8 -22.15 9.29 -4.92
C LEU A 8 -22.18 10.70 -5.54
N ASN A 9 -23.37 11.30 -5.56
CA ASN A 9 -23.53 12.74 -5.77
C ASN A 9 -23.12 13.51 -4.51
N ARG A 10 -22.99 14.85 -4.63
CA ARG A 10 -22.63 15.72 -3.49
C ARG A 10 -23.66 15.70 -2.35
N ASP A 11 -24.91 15.38 -2.66
CA ASP A 11 -25.99 15.21 -1.67
C ASP A 11 -26.06 13.79 -1.08
N LEU A 12 -25.02 12.97 -1.35
CA LEU A 12 -24.90 11.57 -0.94
C LEU A 12 -25.91 10.61 -1.59
N SER A 13 -26.72 11.06 -2.54
CA SER A 13 -27.52 10.16 -3.36
C SER A 13 -26.62 9.33 -4.28
N VAL A 14 -27.02 8.09 -4.58
CA VAL A 14 -26.21 7.18 -5.40
C VAL A 14 -26.26 7.60 -6.86
N LYS A 15 -25.09 7.83 -7.47
CA LYS A 15 -24.92 8.13 -8.90
C LYS A 15 -24.62 6.88 -9.71
N ASP A 16 -23.79 5.99 -9.18
CA ASP A 16 -23.41 4.73 -9.81
C ASP A 16 -23.49 3.60 -8.79
N TYR A 17 -24.40 2.65 -9.04
CA TYR A 17 -24.67 1.50 -8.19
C TYR A 17 -23.70 0.33 -8.44
N ASN A 18 -22.87 0.40 -9.48
CA ASN A 18 -21.85 -0.61 -9.73
C ASN A 18 -20.83 -0.63 -8.59
N LYS A 19 -19.96 -1.63 -8.64
CA LYS A 19 -18.91 -1.86 -7.65
C LYS A 19 -17.58 -1.98 -8.36
N ASN A 20 -16.56 -1.36 -7.78
CA ASN A 20 -15.23 -1.28 -8.34
C ASN A 20 -14.19 -1.44 -7.23
N PHE A 21 -12.99 -1.90 -7.58
CA PHE A 21 -11.88 -1.99 -6.64
C PHE A 21 -11.66 -0.68 -5.88
N SER A 22 -11.62 0.44 -6.59
CA SER A 22 -11.32 1.73 -5.97
C SER A 22 -12.34 2.14 -4.90
N SER A 23 -13.63 1.86 -5.11
CA SER A 23 -14.65 2.19 -4.11
C SER A 23 -14.70 1.19 -2.95
N GLU A 24 -14.39 -0.08 -3.23
CA GLU A 24 -14.54 -1.17 -2.26
C GLU A 24 -13.32 -1.27 -1.35
N VAL A 25 -12.11 -1.20 -1.93
CA VAL A 25 -10.88 -1.65 -1.28
C VAL A 25 -9.95 -0.50 -0.87
N VAL A 26 -9.81 0.52 -1.72
CA VAL A 26 -8.88 1.64 -1.47
C VAL A 26 -9.10 2.37 -0.13
N PRO A 27 -10.31 2.44 0.47
CA PRO A 27 -10.43 2.95 1.85
C PRO A 27 -9.47 2.28 2.85
N VAL A 28 -9.19 0.99 2.68
CA VAL A 28 -8.30 0.23 3.56
C VAL A 28 -6.85 0.66 3.41
N SER A 29 -6.35 0.70 2.17
CA SER A 29 -4.97 1.07 1.85
C SER A 29 -4.69 2.56 2.08
N SER A 30 -5.65 3.43 1.75
CA SER A 30 -5.46 4.88 1.75
C SER A 30 -5.58 5.53 3.12
N TYR A 31 -6.42 5.01 4.03
CA TYR A 31 -6.58 5.65 5.34
C TYR A 31 -6.92 4.72 6.51
N MET A 32 -7.66 3.61 6.35
CA MET A 32 -8.12 2.87 7.54
C MET A 32 -6.98 2.26 8.34
N LEU A 33 -6.02 1.60 7.67
CA LEU A 33 -4.86 1.03 8.37
C LEU A 33 -3.99 2.12 8.99
N TYR A 34 -3.82 3.27 8.33
CA TYR A 34 -3.11 4.41 8.92
C TYR A 34 -3.84 5.01 10.13
N LEU A 35 -5.17 5.08 10.09
CA LEU A 35 -5.97 5.53 11.22
C LEU A 35 -5.85 4.55 12.39
N TYR A 36 -5.86 3.24 12.14
CA TYR A 36 -5.56 2.26 13.19
C TYR A 36 -4.15 2.47 13.75
N LEU A 37 -3.14 2.65 12.90
CA LEU A 37 -1.76 2.86 13.34
C LEU A 37 -1.59 4.12 14.20
N ALA A 38 -2.25 5.21 13.80
CA ALA A 38 -2.18 6.49 14.49
C ALA A 38 -3.01 6.55 15.79
N THR A 39 -4.05 5.74 15.93
CA THR A 39 -5.02 5.88 17.04
C THR A 39 -5.17 4.64 17.91
N ARG A 40 -4.73 3.47 17.44
CA ARG A 40 -5.03 2.14 18.02
C ARG A 40 -6.51 1.91 18.30
N ASN A 41 -7.39 2.53 17.53
CA ASN A 41 -8.82 2.33 17.65
C ASN A 41 -9.27 1.15 16.79
N ASP A 42 -9.68 0.07 17.44
CA ASP A 42 -10.05 -1.20 16.81
C ASP A 42 -11.16 -1.04 15.77
N LYS A 43 -12.02 -0.02 15.86
CA LYS A 43 -13.06 0.24 14.84
C LYS A 43 -12.51 0.35 13.42
N TYR A 44 -11.28 0.85 13.26
CA TYR A 44 -10.63 0.99 11.95
C TYR A 44 -10.06 -0.34 11.47
N LEU A 45 -9.53 -1.15 12.39
CA LEU A 45 -9.04 -2.49 12.08
C LEU A 45 -10.20 -3.43 11.74
N ASP A 46 -11.27 -3.43 12.53
CA ASP A 46 -12.49 -4.21 12.30
C ASP A 46 -13.11 -3.88 10.93
N GLN A 47 -13.16 -2.59 10.57
CA GLN A 47 -13.67 -2.16 9.27
C GLN A 47 -12.74 -2.57 8.12
N ALA A 48 -11.41 -2.51 8.32
CA ALA A 48 -10.44 -2.99 7.35
C ALA A 48 -10.58 -4.51 7.12
N GLU A 49 -10.65 -5.31 8.18
CA GLU A 49 -10.88 -6.76 8.10
C GLU A 49 -12.19 -7.07 7.38
N ARG A 50 -13.27 -6.36 7.70
CA ARG A 50 -14.57 -6.54 7.03
C ARG A 50 -14.48 -6.28 5.52
N ILE A 51 -13.84 -5.18 5.10
CA ILE A 51 -13.69 -4.84 3.69
C ILE A 51 -12.84 -5.88 2.97
N MET A 52 -11.71 -6.27 3.55
CA MET A 52 -10.81 -7.24 2.94
C MET A 52 -11.47 -8.63 2.81
N ASN A 53 -12.29 -9.02 3.79
CA ASN A 53 -13.09 -10.25 3.69
C ASN A 53 -14.12 -10.18 2.55
N ILE A 54 -14.75 -9.01 2.33
CA ILE A 54 -15.64 -8.79 1.17
C ILE A 54 -14.84 -8.89 -0.14
N ALA A 55 -13.62 -8.34 -0.19
CA ALA A 55 -12.78 -8.43 -1.39
C ALA A 55 -12.45 -9.89 -1.74
N LEU A 56 -12.12 -10.74 -0.76
CA LEU A 56 -11.92 -12.17 -1.03
C LEU A 56 -13.21 -12.88 -1.45
N ASP A 57 -14.30 -12.67 -0.72
CA ASP A 57 -15.57 -13.38 -0.98
C ASP A 57 -16.21 -12.99 -2.32
N LYS A 58 -16.14 -11.71 -2.68
CA LYS A 58 -16.87 -11.16 -3.83
C LYS A 58 -15.98 -10.84 -5.02
N MET A 59 -14.73 -10.44 -4.80
CA MET A 59 -13.86 -9.97 -5.88
C MET A 59 -12.87 -11.02 -6.39
N GLN A 60 -12.60 -12.07 -5.62
CA GLN A 60 -11.71 -13.12 -6.07
C GLN A 60 -12.42 -14.02 -7.10
N CYS A 61 -11.80 -14.18 -8.27
CA CYS A 61 -12.30 -15.11 -9.27
C CYS A 61 -12.03 -16.56 -8.84
N PRO A 62 -13.03 -17.43 -8.66
CA PRO A 62 -12.80 -18.80 -8.21
C PRO A 62 -11.99 -19.66 -9.20
N GLU A 63 -12.08 -19.35 -10.50
CA GLU A 63 -11.36 -20.09 -11.55
C GLU A 63 -9.88 -19.71 -11.62
N THR A 64 -9.56 -18.44 -11.37
CA THR A 64 -8.23 -17.87 -11.65
C THR A 64 -7.57 -17.25 -10.43
N ASN A 65 -8.20 -17.23 -9.27
CA ASN A 65 -7.77 -16.57 -8.03
C ASN A 65 -7.46 -15.06 -8.13
N TRP A 66 -7.46 -14.47 -9.34
CA TRP A 66 -7.27 -13.04 -9.51
C TRP A 66 -8.37 -12.26 -8.83
N ILE A 67 -8.01 -11.11 -8.25
CA ILE A 67 -8.96 -10.07 -7.93
C ILE A 67 -9.38 -9.42 -9.25
N ILE A 68 -10.67 -9.52 -9.56
CA ILE A 68 -11.26 -9.03 -10.80
C ILE A 68 -12.16 -7.83 -10.53
N GLU A 69 -12.40 -7.05 -11.58
CA GLU A 69 -13.23 -5.85 -11.53
C GLU A 69 -13.64 -5.42 -12.95
N PRO A 70 -14.75 -4.68 -13.12
CA PRO A 70 -15.73 -4.26 -12.11
C PRO A 70 -16.91 -5.24 -11.96
N PHE A 71 -17.83 -4.94 -11.05
CA PHE A 71 -19.07 -5.70 -10.82
C PHE A 71 -20.29 -4.79 -10.91
N ASP A 72 -21.45 -5.38 -11.19
CA ASP A 72 -22.73 -4.71 -11.01
C ASP A 72 -23.11 -4.62 -9.51
N LYS A 73 -24.26 -3.99 -9.25
CA LYS A 73 -24.78 -3.79 -7.88
C LYS A 73 -25.04 -5.09 -7.10
N ASP A 74 -25.17 -6.21 -7.81
CA ASP A 74 -25.50 -7.54 -7.29
C ASP A 74 -24.27 -8.47 -7.29
N TRP A 75 -23.07 -7.90 -7.47
CA TRP A 75 -21.78 -8.60 -7.51
C TRP A 75 -21.61 -9.56 -8.72
N ASN A 76 -22.32 -9.33 -9.81
CA ASN A 76 -22.02 -10.03 -11.06
C ASN A 76 -20.85 -9.32 -11.77
N CYS A 77 -19.82 -10.08 -12.14
CA CYS A 77 -18.66 -9.55 -12.84
C CYS A 77 -19.08 -8.95 -14.20
N ILE A 78 -18.72 -7.70 -14.44
CA ILE A 78 -18.92 -7.02 -15.70
C ILE A 78 -17.67 -7.24 -16.54
N THR A 79 -17.72 -8.20 -17.46
CA THR A 79 -16.63 -8.41 -18.42
C THR A 79 -16.51 -7.21 -19.34
N LYS A 80 -15.35 -6.53 -19.35
CA LYS A 80 -15.08 -5.48 -20.33
C LYS A 80 -14.89 -6.13 -21.71
N ASN A 81 -15.65 -5.68 -22.71
CA ASN A 81 -15.56 -6.16 -24.10
C ASN A 81 -14.23 -5.81 -24.80
N SER A 82 -13.31 -5.10 -24.13
CA SER A 82 -11.91 -4.99 -24.55
C SER A 82 -11.27 -6.35 -24.32
N GLY A 83 -11.13 -7.14 -25.40
CA GLY A 83 -10.74 -8.56 -25.38
C GLY A 83 -9.77 -8.93 -24.25
N LEU A 84 -10.00 -10.11 -23.66
CA LEU A 84 -9.44 -10.75 -22.44
C LEU A 84 -7.93 -10.63 -22.15
N ASN A 85 -7.19 -9.88 -22.95
CA ASN A 85 -5.74 -9.80 -23.05
C ASN A 85 -5.09 -8.91 -21.97
N THR A 86 -5.85 -8.05 -21.26
CA THR A 86 -5.33 -7.15 -20.20
C THR A 86 -6.38 -6.79 -19.13
N GLU A 87 -7.30 -7.71 -18.82
CA GLU A 87 -8.41 -7.46 -17.87
C GLU A 87 -7.93 -7.30 -16.42
N ILE A 88 -6.84 -7.96 -16.03
CA ILE A 88 -6.35 -7.98 -14.65
C ILE A 88 -5.41 -6.82 -14.43
N ASN A 89 -5.73 -5.97 -13.46
CA ASN A 89 -4.82 -4.94 -12.96
C ASN A 89 -3.84 -5.56 -11.94
N ILE A 90 -2.56 -5.60 -12.30
CA ILE A 90 -1.51 -6.18 -11.44
C ILE A 90 -1.35 -5.36 -10.16
N GLY A 91 -1.39 -4.03 -10.26
CA GLY A 91 -1.27 -3.13 -9.12
C GLY A 91 -2.35 -3.35 -8.06
N HIS A 92 -3.60 -3.49 -8.48
CA HIS A 92 -4.69 -3.79 -7.55
C HIS A 92 -4.53 -5.17 -6.88
N ASN A 93 -4.02 -6.17 -7.60
CA ASN A 93 -3.75 -7.48 -7.02
C ASN A 93 -2.57 -7.43 -6.02
N GLN A 94 -1.51 -6.66 -6.32
CA GLN A 94 -0.43 -6.37 -5.37
C GLN A 94 -0.96 -5.68 -4.12
N GLU A 95 -1.83 -4.68 -4.31
CA GLU A 95 -2.43 -3.90 -3.22
C GLU A 95 -3.29 -4.78 -2.30
N VAL A 96 -4.12 -5.68 -2.84
CA VAL A 96 -4.88 -6.67 -2.03
C VAL A 96 -3.96 -7.49 -1.16
N VAL A 97 -2.92 -8.09 -1.75
CA VAL A 97 -1.99 -8.91 -0.98
C VAL A 97 -1.26 -8.09 0.07
N TRP A 98 -0.83 -6.88 -0.29
CA TRP A 98 -0.18 -5.96 0.64
C TRP A 98 -1.08 -5.64 1.84
N MET A 99 -2.36 -5.36 1.65
CA MET A 99 -3.29 -5.14 2.76
C MET A 99 -3.49 -6.37 3.64
N PHE A 100 -3.53 -7.58 3.06
CA PHE A 100 -3.58 -8.82 3.85
C PHE A 100 -2.30 -9.07 4.64
N TYR A 101 -1.13 -8.77 4.07
CA TYR A 101 0.13 -8.84 4.79
C TYR A 101 0.15 -7.84 5.96
N ARG A 102 -0.32 -6.61 5.74
CA ARG A 102 -0.52 -5.61 6.79
C ARG A 102 -1.45 -6.13 7.90
N LEU A 103 -2.62 -6.67 7.54
CA LEU A 103 -3.54 -7.27 8.52
C LEU A 103 -2.90 -8.44 9.28
N TYR A 104 -2.13 -9.30 8.60
CA TYR A 104 -1.39 -10.37 9.27
C TYR A 104 -0.40 -9.82 10.30
N LEU A 105 0.40 -8.81 9.95
CA LEU A 105 1.37 -8.21 10.87
C LEU A 105 0.69 -7.56 12.08
N LEU A 106 -0.49 -6.96 11.90
CA LEU A 106 -1.25 -6.33 12.98
C LEU A 106 -1.98 -7.32 13.89
N THR A 107 -2.38 -8.49 13.38
CA THR A 107 -3.32 -9.39 14.07
C THR A 107 -2.74 -10.76 14.41
N GLY A 108 -1.67 -11.16 13.74
CA GLY A 108 -1.11 -12.51 13.78
C GLY A 108 -1.99 -13.60 13.14
N LYS A 109 -3.11 -13.25 12.50
CA LYS A 109 -4.06 -14.21 11.92
C LYS A 109 -3.50 -14.82 10.63
N LYS A 110 -3.00 -16.05 10.72
CA LYS A 110 -2.37 -16.77 9.59
C LYS A 110 -3.29 -16.97 8.38
N GLU A 111 -4.60 -16.96 8.57
CA GLU A 111 -5.59 -17.05 7.49
C GLU A 111 -5.40 -15.96 6.42
N TYR A 112 -4.91 -14.77 6.80
CA TYR A 112 -4.61 -13.71 5.84
C TYR A 112 -3.45 -14.06 4.92
N LEU A 113 -2.38 -14.69 5.44
CA LEU A 113 -1.30 -15.19 4.59
C LEU A 113 -1.75 -16.35 3.72
N ASP A 114 -2.52 -17.29 4.28
CA ASP A 114 -2.98 -18.46 3.55
C ASP A 114 -3.89 -18.08 2.38
N SER A 115 -4.73 -17.05 2.55
CA SER A 115 -5.64 -16.55 1.53
C SER A 115 -4.94 -15.90 0.32
N THR A 116 -3.71 -15.40 0.48
CA THR A 116 -3.01 -14.66 -0.57
C THR A 116 -2.02 -15.48 -1.37
N LYS A 117 -1.57 -16.65 -0.89
CA LYS A 117 -0.53 -17.49 -1.53
C LYS A 117 -0.71 -17.65 -3.03
N ALA A 118 -1.91 -18.06 -3.45
CA ALA A 118 -2.20 -18.32 -4.86
C ALA A 118 -2.21 -17.05 -5.73
N ILE A 119 -2.52 -15.88 -5.15
CA ILE A 119 -2.43 -14.59 -5.84
C ILE A 119 -0.97 -14.16 -5.92
N THR A 120 -0.22 -14.25 -4.82
CA THR A 120 1.21 -13.91 -4.74
C THR A 120 2.02 -14.65 -5.79
N GLU A 121 1.87 -15.98 -5.88
CA GLU A 121 2.56 -16.81 -6.87
C GLU A 121 2.23 -16.38 -8.31
N LYS A 122 0.97 -15.98 -8.57
CA LYS A 122 0.55 -15.53 -9.90
C LYS A 122 1.09 -14.15 -10.26
N ILE A 123 1.11 -13.22 -9.31
CA ILE A 123 1.71 -11.89 -9.47
C ILE A 123 3.18 -12.03 -9.88
N TYR A 124 3.96 -12.87 -9.18
CA TYR A 124 5.36 -13.10 -9.55
C TYR A 124 5.52 -13.79 -10.89
N LYS A 125 4.66 -14.76 -11.22
CA LYS A 125 4.78 -15.50 -12.47
C LYS A 125 4.43 -14.67 -13.72
N TRP A 126 3.49 -13.73 -13.61
CA TRP A 126 2.87 -13.08 -14.77
C TRP A 126 2.84 -11.56 -14.71
N GLY A 127 3.22 -10.96 -13.59
CA GLY A 127 3.10 -9.53 -13.34
C GLY A 127 4.42 -8.75 -13.41
N VAL A 128 5.56 -9.41 -13.61
CA VAL A 128 6.89 -8.76 -13.58
C VAL A 128 7.80 -9.26 -14.68
N GLY A 129 8.55 -8.35 -15.28
CA GLY A 129 9.60 -8.66 -16.24
C GLY A 129 10.97 -8.88 -15.59
N GLU A 130 11.88 -9.51 -16.34
CA GLU A 130 13.25 -9.81 -15.87
C GLU A 130 14.05 -8.56 -15.47
N ASN A 131 13.70 -7.39 -16.00
CA ASN A 131 14.30 -6.10 -15.68
C ASN A 131 13.72 -5.44 -14.41
N GLY A 132 12.80 -6.10 -13.70
CA GLY A 132 12.14 -5.58 -12.49
C GLY A 132 10.94 -4.66 -12.75
N ALA A 133 10.52 -4.50 -14.01
CA ALA A 133 9.32 -3.71 -14.33
C ALA A 133 8.05 -4.52 -14.03
N TRP A 134 7.18 -3.97 -13.20
CA TRP A 134 5.86 -4.53 -12.92
C TRP A 134 4.87 -4.14 -14.01
N TYR A 135 4.24 -5.11 -14.67
CA TYR A 135 3.32 -4.88 -15.78
C TYR A 135 2.06 -4.18 -15.31
N SER A 136 1.51 -3.29 -16.14
CA SER A 136 0.25 -2.60 -15.80
C SER A 136 -0.93 -3.57 -15.69
N SER A 137 -0.96 -4.59 -16.55
CA SER A 137 -2.05 -5.56 -16.59
C SER A 137 -1.64 -6.88 -17.22
N THR A 138 -2.43 -7.92 -16.97
CA THR A 138 -2.32 -9.26 -17.58
C THR A 138 -3.70 -9.81 -17.98
N GLY A 139 -3.73 -10.83 -18.83
CA GLY A 139 -4.94 -11.54 -19.21
C GLY A 139 -5.50 -12.39 -18.07
N ARG A 140 -6.83 -12.42 -17.92
CA ARG A 140 -7.48 -13.19 -16.84
C ARG A 140 -7.34 -14.69 -17.02
N LYS A 141 -7.65 -15.18 -18.23
CA LYS A 141 -7.62 -16.62 -18.60
C LYS A 141 -6.30 -17.02 -19.23
N ASP A 142 -5.68 -16.11 -19.95
CA ASP A 142 -4.34 -16.27 -20.52
C ASP A 142 -3.42 -15.16 -19.98
N PRO A 143 -2.78 -15.38 -18.81
CA PRO A 143 -1.90 -14.39 -18.21
C PRO A 143 -0.57 -14.17 -18.94
N SER A 144 -0.29 -14.92 -20.02
CA SER A 144 0.87 -14.63 -20.87
C SER A 144 0.68 -13.35 -21.69
N LEU A 145 -0.56 -12.91 -21.86
CA LEU A 145 -0.90 -11.62 -22.44
C LEU A 145 -0.74 -10.56 -21.35
N HIS A 146 0.12 -9.58 -21.59
CA HIS A 146 0.38 -8.52 -20.62
C HIS A 146 0.60 -7.18 -21.31
N ALA A 147 0.49 -6.10 -20.53
CA ALA A 147 0.87 -4.77 -20.98
C ALA A 147 2.39 -4.69 -21.20
N ASP A 148 2.80 -3.91 -22.19
CA ASP A 148 4.19 -3.56 -22.50
C ASP A 148 4.65 -2.30 -21.75
N PHE A 149 3.98 -1.94 -20.66
CA PHE A 149 4.25 -0.75 -19.88
C PHE A 149 3.86 -0.90 -18.42
N SER A 150 4.37 0.00 -17.59
CA SER A 150 4.06 0.13 -16.17
C SER A 150 3.54 1.53 -15.86
N TYR A 151 2.64 1.62 -14.88
CA TYR A 151 2.25 2.89 -14.25
C TYR A 151 3.04 3.08 -12.95
N TRP A 152 3.32 4.35 -12.62
CA TRP A 152 4.16 4.70 -11.46
C TRP A 152 3.70 4.05 -10.15
N TRP A 153 2.39 4.03 -9.90
CA TRP A 153 1.80 3.50 -8.68
C TRP A 153 1.93 1.96 -8.60
N ILE A 154 1.89 1.27 -9.75
CA ILE A 154 2.08 -0.19 -9.82
C ILE A 154 3.53 -0.55 -9.51
N GLN A 155 4.48 0.19 -10.10
CA GLN A 155 5.90 -0.05 -9.84
C GLN A 155 6.25 0.10 -8.36
N VAL A 156 5.72 1.14 -7.69
CA VAL A 156 6.01 1.35 -6.27
C VAL A 156 5.35 0.31 -5.36
N TYR A 157 4.11 -0.11 -5.65
CA TYR A 157 3.49 -1.20 -4.88
C TYR A 157 4.20 -2.52 -5.11
N GLY A 158 4.67 -2.81 -6.33
CA GLY A 158 5.50 -3.99 -6.60
C GLY A 158 6.83 -3.98 -5.86
N ASN A 159 7.50 -2.83 -5.77
CA ASN A 159 8.73 -2.73 -4.98
C ASN A 159 8.46 -2.95 -3.47
N MET A 160 7.36 -2.41 -2.92
CA MET A 160 6.98 -2.70 -1.53
C MET A 160 6.58 -4.16 -1.35
N PHE A 161 5.91 -4.75 -2.34
CA PHE A 161 5.50 -6.15 -2.35
C PHE A 161 6.71 -7.09 -2.19
N ASP A 162 7.81 -6.83 -2.89
CA ASP A 162 9.06 -7.58 -2.71
C ASP A 162 9.60 -7.51 -1.28
N VAL A 163 9.68 -6.31 -0.70
CA VAL A 163 10.20 -6.13 0.67
C VAL A 163 9.30 -6.78 1.71
N PHE A 164 7.98 -6.79 1.52
CA PHE A 164 7.06 -7.52 2.38
C PHE A 164 7.26 -9.03 2.29
N ASN A 165 7.41 -9.58 1.08
CA ASN A 165 7.65 -11.02 0.91
C ASN A 165 8.99 -11.42 1.56
N TYR A 166 10.03 -10.58 1.47
CA TYR A 166 11.26 -10.77 2.24
C TYR A 166 10.99 -10.80 3.75
N LYS A 167 10.31 -9.79 4.31
CA LYS A 167 9.99 -9.72 5.74
C LYS A 167 9.26 -10.96 6.26
N LEU A 168 8.36 -11.52 5.45
CA LEU A 168 7.52 -12.65 5.85
C LEU A 168 8.21 -14.01 5.70
N THR A 169 9.19 -14.14 4.80
CA THR A 169 9.80 -15.44 4.45
C THR A 169 11.28 -15.55 4.80
N GLY A 170 12.00 -14.42 4.85
CA GLY A 170 13.46 -14.37 4.95
C GLY A 170 14.17 -14.74 3.64
N ASP A 171 13.46 -14.89 2.52
CA ASP A 171 14.07 -15.28 1.25
C ASP A 171 14.69 -14.08 0.51
N GLU A 172 16.02 -14.11 0.40
CA GLU A 172 16.84 -13.06 -0.22
C GLU A 172 16.52 -12.85 -1.71
N GLU A 173 15.90 -13.81 -2.40
CA GLU A 173 15.46 -13.63 -3.80
C GLU A 173 14.50 -12.43 -3.93
N TYR A 174 13.65 -12.20 -2.93
CA TYR A 174 12.76 -11.04 -2.92
C TYR A 174 13.53 -9.71 -2.82
N LEU A 175 14.64 -9.65 -2.09
CA LEU A 175 15.47 -8.44 -2.06
C LEU A 175 16.20 -8.22 -3.38
N ASP A 176 16.61 -9.27 -4.07
CA ASP A 176 17.20 -9.16 -5.41
C ASP A 176 16.17 -8.68 -6.45
N ASN A 177 14.92 -9.11 -6.34
CA ASN A 177 13.81 -8.59 -7.16
C ASN A 177 13.52 -7.12 -6.83
N PHE A 178 13.48 -6.76 -5.54
CA PHE A 178 13.35 -5.37 -5.11
C PHE A 178 14.45 -4.48 -5.71
N LYS A 179 15.72 -4.90 -5.69
CA LYS A 179 16.83 -4.14 -6.27
C LYS A 179 16.62 -3.86 -7.76
N LYS A 180 16.19 -4.87 -8.55
CA LYS A 180 15.87 -4.68 -9.98
C LYS A 180 14.73 -3.68 -10.17
N GLY A 181 13.65 -3.82 -9.39
CA GLY A 181 12.50 -2.91 -9.46
C GLY A 181 12.81 -1.48 -9.01
N ALA A 182 13.66 -1.32 -8.00
CA ALA A 182 14.15 -0.03 -7.53
C ALA A 182 15.09 0.63 -8.56
N ASP A 183 15.96 -0.15 -9.21
CA ASP A 183 16.81 0.34 -10.29
C ASP A 183 15.97 0.80 -11.50
N PHE A 184 14.95 0.02 -11.87
CA PHE A 184 14.00 0.39 -12.92
C PHE A 184 13.28 1.71 -12.58
N TRP A 185 12.75 1.83 -11.35
CA TRP A 185 12.12 3.05 -10.85
C TRP A 185 13.04 4.28 -10.92
N ASN A 186 14.24 4.17 -10.35
CA ASN A 186 15.21 5.26 -10.26
C ASN A 186 15.75 5.71 -11.63
N LYS A 187 15.79 4.78 -12.59
CA LYS A 187 16.29 5.04 -13.94
C LYS A 187 15.23 5.67 -14.83
N TYR A 188 13.99 5.19 -14.78
CA TYR A 188 12.99 5.49 -15.82
C TYR A 188 11.80 6.31 -15.34
N PHE A 189 11.35 6.17 -14.09
CA PHE A 189 10.16 6.90 -13.62
C PHE A 189 10.47 8.31 -13.12
N ILE A 190 11.62 8.52 -12.47
CA ILE A 190 11.97 9.80 -11.84
C ILE A 190 12.42 10.82 -12.90
N ASP A 191 11.73 11.96 -12.95
CA ASP A 191 12.21 13.12 -13.72
C ASP A 191 13.20 13.93 -12.89
N LYS A 192 14.47 13.73 -13.21
CA LYS A 192 15.60 14.37 -12.52
C LYS A 192 15.74 15.86 -12.85
N LYS A 193 15.01 16.37 -13.86
CA LYS A 193 15.08 17.77 -14.27
C LYS A 193 14.06 18.62 -13.53
N TYR A 194 12.82 18.13 -13.43
CA TYR A 194 11.70 18.90 -12.86
C TYR A 194 11.15 18.32 -11.54
N GLY A 195 11.65 17.17 -11.10
CA GLY A 195 11.08 16.43 -9.98
C GLY A 195 9.84 15.64 -10.39
N GLU A 196 9.28 14.91 -9.41
CA GLU A 196 8.15 14.01 -9.62
C GLU A 196 8.40 12.82 -10.56
N THR A 197 7.42 11.92 -10.64
CA THR A 197 7.48 10.75 -11.53
C THR A 197 6.59 10.89 -12.74
N TYR A 198 7.03 10.35 -13.88
CA TYR A 198 6.18 10.19 -15.06
C TYR A 198 5.01 9.28 -14.71
N ARG A 199 3.88 9.46 -15.40
CA ARG A 199 2.70 8.61 -15.17
C ARG A 199 2.99 7.18 -15.61
N GLY A 200 3.60 6.98 -16.77
CA GLY A 200 3.90 5.64 -17.25
C GLY A 200 5.15 5.57 -18.11
N VAL A 201 5.78 4.40 -18.09
CA VAL A 201 6.96 4.07 -18.90
C VAL A 201 6.75 2.72 -19.56
N PHE A 202 7.26 2.55 -20.77
CA PHE A 202 7.35 1.26 -21.43
C PHE A 202 8.39 0.37 -20.75
N LEU A 203 8.35 -0.95 -20.98
CA LEU A 203 9.28 -1.89 -20.34
C LEU A 203 10.75 -1.67 -20.75
N ASP A 204 11.02 -1.04 -21.88
CA ASP A 204 12.38 -0.64 -22.29
C ASP A 204 12.86 0.66 -21.62
N GLY A 205 11.96 1.35 -20.93
CA GLY A 205 12.21 2.59 -20.21
C GLY A 205 11.90 3.86 -20.98
N GLU A 206 11.37 3.78 -22.20
CA GLU A 206 10.84 4.96 -22.89
C GLU A 206 9.63 5.54 -22.14
N ILE A 207 9.49 6.87 -22.18
CA ILE A 207 8.37 7.55 -21.53
C ILE A 207 7.11 7.27 -22.34
N LYS A 208 6.15 6.60 -21.72
CA LYS A 208 4.83 6.36 -22.31
C LYS A 208 3.88 7.52 -22.07
N ASP A 209 3.96 8.10 -20.88
CA ASP A 209 3.01 9.10 -20.41
C ASP A 209 3.69 10.04 -19.41
N ASP A 210 3.93 11.27 -19.84
CA ASP A 210 4.72 12.26 -19.11
C ASP A 210 3.90 13.10 -18.12
N ILE A 211 2.59 12.84 -17.98
CA ILE A 211 1.72 13.59 -17.07
C ILE A 211 2.23 13.50 -15.63
N LYS A 212 2.60 14.64 -15.07
CA LYS A 212 3.09 14.73 -13.68
C LYS A 212 1.97 14.87 -12.67
N ALA A 213 0.89 15.56 -13.02
CA ALA A 213 -0.28 15.75 -12.17
C ALA A 213 -1.57 15.77 -13.00
N ALA A 214 -2.61 15.12 -12.47
CA ALA A 214 -3.96 15.06 -13.03
C ALA A 214 -4.98 14.87 -11.90
N SER A 215 -6.27 14.86 -12.21
CA SER A 215 -7.32 14.65 -11.19
C SER A 215 -7.18 13.32 -10.44
N ASP A 216 -6.55 12.33 -11.06
CA ASP A 216 -6.29 10.97 -10.57
C ASP A 216 -4.81 10.73 -10.21
N LYS A 217 -3.93 11.71 -10.45
CA LYS A 217 -2.49 11.62 -10.14
C LYS A 217 -2.02 12.85 -9.40
N THR A 218 -1.59 12.63 -8.17
CA THR A 218 -0.73 13.54 -7.42
C THR A 218 0.51 12.79 -6.96
N SER A 219 1.34 13.43 -6.15
CA SER A 219 2.54 12.86 -5.56
C SER A 219 2.27 11.71 -4.56
N TYR A 220 1.00 11.41 -4.25
CA TYR A 220 0.59 10.47 -3.20
C TYR A 220 1.38 9.16 -3.19
N HIS A 221 1.28 8.34 -4.24
CA HIS A 221 1.93 7.03 -4.28
C HIS A 221 3.46 7.15 -4.25
N ALA A 222 4.03 8.19 -4.88
CA ALA A 222 5.47 8.40 -4.87
C ALA A 222 5.97 8.78 -3.47
N MET A 223 5.25 9.66 -2.75
CA MET A 223 5.62 10.08 -1.40
C MET A 223 5.38 8.97 -0.37
N GLU A 224 4.24 8.29 -0.45
CA GLU A 224 3.93 7.11 0.38
C GLU A 224 5.01 6.06 0.21
N TYR A 225 5.36 5.72 -1.03
CA TYR A 225 6.42 4.78 -1.33
C TYR A 225 7.75 5.17 -0.70
N ASN A 226 8.23 6.39 -0.92
CA ASN A 226 9.53 6.81 -0.40
C ASN A 226 9.59 6.77 1.14
N LEU A 227 8.50 7.20 1.81
CA LEU A 227 8.41 7.10 3.27
C LEU A 227 8.44 5.64 3.73
N LEU A 228 7.51 4.82 3.24
CA LEU A 228 7.34 3.46 3.71
C LEU A 228 8.53 2.57 3.35
N ILE A 229 9.04 2.65 2.12
CA ILE A 229 10.19 1.83 1.69
C ILE A 229 11.45 2.17 2.48
N SER A 230 11.69 3.43 2.83
CA SER A 230 12.81 3.77 3.71
C SER A 230 12.68 3.12 5.09
N LEU A 231 11.47 3.12 5.66
CA LEU A 231 11.20 2.52 6.96
C LEU A 231 11.35 1.01 6.92
N TYR A 232 10.80 0.36 5.89
CA TYR A 232 10.93 -1.09 5.72
C TYR A 232 12.37 -1.51 5.51
N LEU A 233 13.13 -0.81 4.65
CA LEU A 233 14.53 -1.15 4.43
C LEU A 233 15.36 -0.94 5.69
N ASP A 234 15.19 0.17 6.40
CA ASP A 234 16.00 0.42 7.58
C ASP A 234 15.62 -0.47 8.76
N LEU A 235 14.32 -0.66 9.03
CA LEU A 235 13.87 -1.45 10.19
C LEU A 235 13.89 -2.96 9.92
N TRP A 236 13.52 -3.42 8.72
CA TRP A 236 13.38 -4.85 8.44
C TRP A 236 14.59 -5.50 7.78
N VAL A 237 15.37 -4.74 6.99
CA VAL A 237 16.49 -5.30 6.21
C VAL A 237 17.82 -4.92 6.84
N ASN A 238 18.03 -3.62 7.10
CA ASN A 238 19.29 -3.12 7.64
C ASN A 238 19.36 -3.21 9.17
N GLU A 239 18.23 -3.42 9.84
CA GLU A 239 18.07 -3.43 11.30
C GLU A 239 18.68 -2.17 11.97
N LYS A 240 18.46 -1.01 11.35
CA LYS A 240 18.96 0.30 11.80
C LYS A 240 17.83 1.14 12.40
N PRO A 241 18.13 1.92 13.46
CA PRO A 241 17.18 2.89 13.97
C PRO A 241 16.84 3.96 12.92
N VAL A 242 15.59 4.43 12.92
CA VAL A 242 15.10 5.50 12.06
C VAL A 242 14.68 6.72 12.88
N GLU A 243 14.92 7.91 12.33
CA GLU A 243 14.48 9.17 12.94
C GLU A 243 13.25 9.71 12.21
N LEU A 244 12.17 9.93 12.96
CA LEU A 244 10.94 10.55 12.47
C LEU A 244 10.73 11.91 13.12
N TYR A 245 10.30 12.88 12.31
CA TYR A 245 10.13 14.28 12.72
C TYR A 245 8.66 14.67 12.57
N TYR A 246 8.10 15.27 13.63
CA TYR A 246 6.70 15.66 13.71
C TYR A 246 6.55 17.10 14.15
N CYS A 247 5.48 17.73 13.66
CA CYS A 247 5.08 19.08 14.03
C CYS A 247 3.59 19.05 14.40
N ILE A 248 3.29 19.03 15.70
CA ILE A 248 1.93 18.92 16.23
C ILE A 248 1.48 20.30 16.69
N GLN A 249 0.40 20.84 16.12
CA GLN A 249 -0.02 22.23 16.36
C GLN A 249 -0.74 22.40 17.70
N SER A 250 -1.56 21.44 18.10
CA SER A 250 -2.39 21.50 19.30
C SER A 250 -2.66 20.07 19.78
N PRO A 251 -1.81 19.53 20.66
CA PRO A 251 -2.03 18.20 21.23
C PRO A 251 -3.29 18.19 22.10
N GLU A 252 -4.06 17.10 22.05
CA GLU A 252 -5.16 16.91 23.00
C GLU A 252 -4.65 16.43 24.36
N LYS A 253 -5.39 16.77 25.42
CA LYS A 253 -5.03 16.35 26.78
C LYS A 253 -5.11 14.83 26.92
N ASN A 254 -4.05 14.22 27.44
CA ASN A 254 -3.90 12.76 27.60
C ASN A 254 -3.92 11.98 26.27
N GLU A 255 -3.61 12.65 25.15
CA GLU A 255 -3.51 11.99 23.85
C GLU A 255 -2.24 11.12 23.80
N ARG A 256 -2.43 9.84 23.46
CA ARG A 256 -1.34 8.94 23.11
C ARG A 256 -0.98 9.15 21.65
N PHE A 257 0.26 9.55 21.40
CA PHE A 257 0.78 9.67 20.05
C PHE A 257 1.53 8.41 19.63
N TYR A 258 1.09 7.79 18.54
CA TYR A 258 1.72 6.61 17.96
C TYR A 258 2.56 7.04 16.73
N PRO A 259 3.91 7.08 16.84
CA PRO A 259 4.76 7.64 15.79
C PRO A 259 4.88 6.74 14.56
N SER A 260 4.92 5.41 14.74
CA SER A 260 5.22 4.49 13.64
C SER A 260 4.07 4.41 12.63
N PRO A 261 4.31 4.71 11.34
CA PRO A 261 3.29 4.60 10.29
C PRO A 261 3.26 3.21 9.62
N ILE A 262 3.96 2.21 10.19
CA ILE A 262 4.05 0.85 9.65
C ILE A 262 3.45 -0.19 10.60
N GLU A 263 3.17 -1.39 10.07
CA GLU A 263 2.39 -2.45 10.71
C GLU A 263 3.23 -3.38 11.59
N ASP A 264 4.46 -2.99 11.86
CA ASP A 264 5.34 -3.74 12.73
C ASP A 264 5.18 -3.26 14.17
N LEU A 265 4.31 -3.95 14.92
CA LEU A 265 4.08 -3.69 16.34
C LEU A 265 5.28 -4.07 17.23
N SER A 266 6.33 -4.67 16.67
CA SER A 266 7.57 -4.96 17.42
C SER A 266 8.54 -3.76 17.45
N VAL A 267 8.32 -2.75 16.61
CA VAL A 267 9.11 -1.51 16.58
C VAL A 267 8.92 -0.74 17.89
N LYS A 268 10.04 -0.34 18.48
CA LYS A 268 10.11 0.31 19.79
C LYS A 268 10.59 1.74 19.68
N ILE A 269 10.19 2.56 20.66
CA ILE A 269 10.75 3.92 20.81
C ILE A 269 12.06 3.83 21.59
N GLU A 270 13.17 4.25 20.98
CA GLU A 270 14.46 4.36 21.66
C GLU A 270 14.65 5.71 22.32
N LYS A 271 14.23 6.79 21.66
CA LYS A 271 14.43 8.16 22.14
C LYS A 271 13.36 9.09 21.61
N VAL A 272 12.94 10.01 22.47
CA VAL A 272 12.05 11.12 22.10
C VAL A 272 12.72 12.44 22.48
N THR A 273 12.61 13.43 21.61
CA THR A 273 13.01 14.81 21.88
C THR A 273 11.86 15.72 21.48
N ILE A 274 11.41 16.59 22.38
CA ILE A 274 10.36 17.59 22.13
C ILE A 274 10.97 18.98 22.33
N ASN A 275 10.84 19.84 21.32
CA ASN A 275 11.37 21.21 21.32
C ASN A 275 12.86 21.30 21.69
N GLY A 276 13.65 20.29 21.28
CA GLY A 276 15.08 20.19 21.55
C GLY A 276 15.45 19.54 22.89
N GLU A 277 14.47 19.21 23.75
CA GLU A 277 14.70 18.61 25.06
C GLU A 277 14.35 17.11 25.08
N ASN A 278 15.10 16.32 25.84
CA ASN A 278 14.80 14.89 26.00
C ASN A 278 13.43 14.71 26.68
N TRP A 279 12.60 13.86 26.10
CA TRP A 279 11.28 13.53 26.65
C TRP A 279 11.27 12.09 27.14
N THR A 280 10.78 11.86 28.36
CA THR A 280 10.81 10.54 29.01
C THR A 280 9.44 9.94 29.23
N ASP A 281 8.36 10.69 28.99
CA ASP A 281 6.99 10.20 29.16
C ASP A 281 6.49 9.51 27.88
N PHE A 282 7.02 8.31 27.64
CA PHE A 282 6.63 7.44 26.54
C PHE A 282 6.72 5.97 26.96
N ASN A 283 5.95 5.10 26.31
CA ASN A 283 6.05 3.67 26.45
C ASN A 283 6.90 3.09 25.30
N LYS A 284 8.03 2.51 25.66
CA LYS A 284 8.98 1.92 24.72
C LYS A 284 8.39 0.74 23.94
N ASP A 285 7.71 -0.17 24.63
CA ASP A 285 7.28 -1.46 24.07
C ASP A 285 5.93 -1.36 23.35
N GLU A 286 5.01 -0.52 23.84
CA GLU A 286 3.74 -0.22 23.14
C GLU A 286 3.88 0.92 22.11
N ALA A 287 5.10 1.47 21.98
CA ALA A 287 5.46 2.53 21.04
C ALA A 287 4.48 3.70 21.00
N TYR A 288 4.15 4.27 22.16
CA TYR A 288 3.37 5.51 22.26
C TYR A 288 4.06 6.57 23.11
N ILE A 289 3.76 7.84 22.83
CA ILE A 289 4.29 9.01 23.53
C ILE A 289 3.11 9.74 24.18
N ASN A 290 3.22 10.06 25.47
CA ASN A 290 2.28 10.96 26.11
C ASN A 290 2.71 12.39 25.78
N LEU A 291 1.90 13.12 25.02
CA LEU A 291 2.24 14.47 24.59
C LEU A 291 2.10 15.48 25.75
N PRO A 292 2.98 16.50 25.84
CA PRO A 292 2.80 17.59 26.78
C PRO A 292 1.56 18.45 26.43
N GLU A 293 0.94 19.07 27.44
CA GLU A 293 -0.25 19.94 27.29
C GLU A 293 0.04 21.28 26.58
N LEU A 294 1.24 21.51 26.06
CA LEU A 294 1.73 22.85 25.69
C LEU A 294 1.92 23.01 24.18
N GLY A 295 1.12 23.90 23.58
CA GLY A 295 1.43 24.62 22.35
C GLY A 295 1.85 23.78 21.13
N LYS A 296 2.53 24.43 20.18
CA LYS A 296 3.15 23.75 19.05
C LYS A 296 4.30 22.88 19.56
N ILE A 297 4.31 21.61 19.16
CA ILE A 297 5.36 20.64 19.47
C ILE A 297 6.14 20.34 18.20
N GLU A 298 7.46 20.50 18.26
CA GLU A 298 8.41 19.95 17.30
C GLU A 298 9.08 18.74 17.93
N MET A 299 8.80 17.56 17.39
CA MET A 299 9.20 16.29 17.99
C MET A 299 10.10 15.50 17.06
N LYS A 300 11.15 14.92 17.62
CA LYS A 300 11.96 13.88 17.00
C LYS A 300 11.79 12.57 17.76
N VAL A 301 11.51 11.49 17.03
CA VAL A 301 11.37 10.14 17.58
C VAL A 301 12.37 9.23 16.90
N VAL A 302 13.14 8.48 17.69
CA VAL A 302 14.02 7.41 17.20
C VAL A 302 13.31 6.09 17.43
N LEU A 303 13.04 5.37 16.34
CA LEU A 303 12.42 4.04 16.35
C LEU A 303 13.45 2.96 16.02
N LYS A 304 13.29 1.78 16.62
CA LYS A 304 14.10 0.59 16.32
C LYS A 304 13.26 -0.67 16.46
#